data_AF-B0W152-F1
#
_entry.id   AF-B0W152-F1
#
_cell.length_a   1.000
_cell.length_b   1.000
_cell.length_c   1.000
_cell.angle_alpha   90.00
_cell.angle_beta   90.00
_cell.angle_gamma   90.00
#
_symmetry.space_group_name_H-M   'P 1'
#
loop_
_entity.id
_entity.type
_entity.pdbx_description
1 polymer ?
#
loop_
_entity_poly.entity_id
_entity_poly.type
_entity_poly.pdbx_seq_one_letter_code
_entity_poly.pdbx_strand_id
1 'polypeptide(L)'
;MLNATPEASEAFMETLMQRPLLNLRTQLWEQRPNLEEDASLGRYTRAIEECGLVGELPATETGKCARTAAALRAQGNRKYVARDYRGALLKYNESICHAGTESAELGLGYANRSAVYFAMNEFELALANIALAKEHHYPEPLMPKLLDREQNCQAKLAEDQSKGTIPKRRFELNVPKSILASIDLMKQFRCCNLCSAVESLNLIPCPNCVTVMFCSRECLERDFRLVHRFECPIAEKVQHLCYGFVNLGTKLFFYGLSLFNDDLDEMMRYCDRVKDGGNPLKLDYTRYDPLEEWKELYNLNAVTNPDRECNYRFFVAMRCLMFLECPLVKSIVVTNQHKAFMRQCVLDCTRAGSYYRFDVTSPVFPVQSLFNHSCDPNVQISILSGHVKLVVIRPIRPGEQICFSYGFIWWDPQSNPLFQEKISGVFECKCVVCDPIKKLEWQARKGRFNAEAKRALATVIRTVRPSRKVDLVQLKVLENFIERHAAVAHPNKDFGLILSLYCRWIYLLLEDEDEALRRAKIVARLRGQSTAEVD
;
A
#
# COMPACT_ATOMS: atom_id res chain seq x y z
N MET A 1 3.02 2.30 -9.15
CA MET A 1 4.01 2.11 -10.24
C MET A 1 4.33 3.38 -11.05
N LEU A 2 3.72 4.55 -10.78
CA LEU A 2 3.91 5.78 -11.57
C LEU A 2 5.31 6.45 -11.48
N ASN A 3 6.29 5.80 -10.84
CA ASN A 3 7.68 6.28 -10.72
C ASN A 3 8.73 5.19 -11.04
N ALA A 4 8.30 4.02 -11.54
CA ALA A 4 9.24 2.98 -11.95
C ALA A 4 9.67 3.24 -13.41
N THR A 5 10.97 3.25 -13.68
CA THR A 5 11.45 3.27 -15.07
C THR A 5 10.98 1.99 -15.78
N PRO A 6 10.86 1.98 -17.13
CA PRO A 6 10.47 0.79 -17.88
C PRO A 6 11.30 -0.45 -17.52
N GLU A 7 12.61 -0.30 -17.28
CA GLU A 7 13.50 -1.40 -16.88
C GLU A 7 13.15 -1.96 -15.48
N ALA A 8 12.71 -1.10 -14.56
CA ALA A 8 12.23 -1.52 -13.24
C ALA A 8 10.86 -2.21 -13.30
N SER A 9 10.06 -1.96 -14.35
CA SER A 9 8.80 -2.66 -14.61
C SER A 9 9.04 -4.05 -15.22
N GLU A 10 10.05 -4.20 -16.06
CA GLU A 10 10.37 -5.47 -16.74
C GLU A 10 11.01 -6.48 -15.78
N ALA A 11 12.01 -6.05 -14.99
CA ALA A 11 12.59 -6.87 -13.92
C ALA A 11 11.56 -7.27 -12.83
N PHE A 12 10.58 -6.38 -12.56
CA PHE A 12 9.45 -6.68 -11.67
C PHE A 12 8.54 -7.76 -12.26
N MET A 13 8.22 -7.67 -13.55
CA MET A 13 7.44 -8.69 -14.25
C MET A 13 8.18 -10.03 -14.31
N GLU A 14 9.49 -10.04 -14.58
CA GLU A 14 10.30 -11.26 -14.59
C GLU A 14 10.33 -11.95 -13.22
N THR A 15 10.51 -11.17 -12.15
CA THR A 15 10.45 -11.67 -10.76
C THR A 15 9.05 -12.19 -10.39
N LEU A 16 7.99 -11.57 -10.91
CA LEU A 16 6.61 -12.05 -10.75
C LEU A 16 6.36 -13.36 -11.48
N MET A 17 6.88 -13.51 -12.70
CA MET A 17 6.74 -14.71 -13.52
C MET A 17 7.48 -15.91 -12.92
N GLN A 18 8.54 -15.67 -12.13
CA GLN A 18 9.27 -16.71 -11.40
C GLN A 18 8.57 -17.16 -10.09
N ARG A 19 7.44 -16.56 -9.71
CA ARG A 19 6.74 -16.95 -8.48
C ARG A 19 6.06 -18.32 -8.67
N PRO A 20 6.03 -19.17 -7.61
CA PRO A 20 5.34 -20.47 -7.66
C PRO A 20 3.90 -20.37 -8.16
N LEU A 21 3.23 -19.26 -7.82
CA LEU A 21 1.82 -18.99 -8.11
C LEU A 21 1.43 -19.16 -9.59
N LEU A 22 2.23 -18.64 -10.54
CA LEU A 22 1.87 -18.71 -11.96
C LEU A 22 2.12 -20.10 -12.53
N ASN A 23 3.17 -20.77 -12.04
CA ASN A 23 3.50 -22.15 -12.41
C ASN A 23 2.43 -23.13 -11.93
N LEU A 24 2.01 -23.04 -10.66
CA LEU A 24 0.96 -23.89 -10.09
C LEU A 24 -0.38 -23.74 -10.82
N ARG A 25 -0.66 -22.52 -11.31
CA ARG A 25 -1.86 -22.24 -12.09
C ARG A 25 -1.82 -22.97 -13.44
N THR A 26 -0.72 -22.83 -14.18
CA THR A 26 -0.52 -23.54 -15.45
C THR A 26 -0.58 -25.06 -15.26
N GLN A 27 0.08 -25.56 -14.21
CA GLN A 27 0.09 -26.96 -13.83
C GLN A 27 -1.30 -27.52 -13.52
N LEU A 28 -2.19 -26.74 -12.88
CA LEU A 28 -3.58 -27.15 -12.67
C LEU A 28 -4.26 -27.45 -14.02
N TRP A 29 -4.10 -26.57 -15.01
CA TRP A 29 -4.74 -26.75 -16.32
C TRP A 29 -4.13 -27.90 -17.12
N GLU A 30 -2.83 -28.15 -16.99
CA GLU A 30 -2.18 -29.31 -17.59
C GLU A 30 -2.67 -30.62 -16.98
N GLN A 31 -2.82 -30.68 -15.65
CA GLN A 31 -3.30 -31.88 -14.95
C GLN A 31 -4.82 -32.06 -15.06
N ARG A 32 -5.58 -30.97 -15.28
CA ARG A 32 -7.05 -30.94 -15.34
C ARG A 32 -7.56 -30.16 -16.56
N PRO A 33 -7.31 -30.65 -17.79
CA PRO A 33 -7.72 -29.96 -19.01
C PRO A 33 -9.23 -29.80 -19.17
N ASN A 34 -10.03 -30.60 -18.43
CA ASN A 34 -11.50 -30.54 -18.43
C ASN A 34 -12.08 -29.61 -17.35
N LEU A 35 -11.24 -28.85 -16.62
CA LEU A 35 -11.71 -27.85 -15.67
C LEU A 35 -12.09 -26.58 -16.44
N GLU A 36 -13.40 -26.39 -16.62
CA GLU A 36 -13.96 -25.21 -17.30
C GLU A 36 -13.59 -23.91 -16.55
N GLU A 37 -13.37 -22.82 -17.28
CA GLU A 37 -12.99 -21.52 -16.70
C GLU A 37 -14.08 -20.95 -15.77
N ASP A 38 -15.34 -21.21 -16.09
CA ASP A 38 -16.52 -20.81 -15.33
C ASP A 38 -16.95 -21.84 -14.27
N ALA A 39 -16.18 -22.91 -14.06
CA ALA A 39 -16.47 -23.92 -13.07
C ALA A 39 -16.65 -23.31 -11.66
N SER A 40 -17.50 -23.96 -10.86
CA SER A 40 -17.77 -23.50 -9.50
C SER A 40 -16.51 -23.49 -8.62
N LEU A 41 -16.49 -22.62 -7.61
CA LEU A 41 -15.38 -22.53 -6.67
C LEU A 41 -15.10 -23.86 -5.94
N GLY A 42 -16.14 -24.69 -5.74
CA GLY A 42 -15.99 -26.04 -5.21
C GLY A 42 -15.27 -27.01 -6.16
N ARG A 43 -15.50 -26.91 -7.48
CA ARG A 43 -14.77 -27.70 -8.49
C ARG A 43 -13.29 -27.31 -8.54
N TYR A 44 -12.99 -26.00 -8.52
CA TYR A 44 -11.61 -25.52 -8.42
C TYR A 44 -10.91 -26.05 -7.15
N THR A 45 -11.57 -25.95 -6.00
CA THR A 45 -11.02 -26.43 -4.72
C THR A 45 -10.66 -27.91 -4.78
N ARG A 46 -11.59 -28.74 -5.25
CA ARG A 46 -11.36 -30.19 -5.37
C ARG A 46 -10.23 -30.51 -6.36
N ALA A 47 -10.20 -29.84 -7.50
CA ALA A 47 -9.14 -30.05 -8.50
C ALA A 47 -7.76 -29.72 -7.92
N ILE A 48 -7.64 -28.62 -7.18
CA ILE A 48 -6.40 -28.23 -6.49
C ILE A 48 -5.98 -29.26 -5.44
N GLU A 49 -6.91 -29.76 -4.62
CA GLU A 49 -6.64 -30.78 -3.60
C GLU A 49 -6.17 -32.10 -4.24
N GLU A 50 -6.87 -32.58 -5.28
CA GLU A 50 -6.51 -33.82 -5.98
C GLU A 50 -5.17 -33.72 -6.71
N CYS A 51 -4.78 -32.53 -7.16
CA CYS A 51 -3.47 -32.25 -7.76
C CYS A 51 -2.36 -32.02 -6.72
N GLY A 52 -2.69 -31.87 -5.43
CA GLY A 52 -1.70 -31.67 -4.37
C GLY A 52 -0.97 -30.32 -4.38
N LEU A 53 -1.46 -29.33 -5.13
CA LEU A 53 -0.71 -28.09 -5.44
C LEU A 53 -0.32 -27.27 -4.19
N VAL A 54 -1.12 -27.33 -3.13
CA VAL A 54 -0.83 -26.63 -1.86
C VAL A 54 0.42 -27.21 -1.17
N GLY A 55 0.72 -28.49 -1.38
CA GLY A 55 1.89 -29.18 -0.85
C GLY A 55 3.18 -28.87 -1.60
N GLU A 56 3.09 -28.32 -2.82
CA GLU A 56 4.26 -27.93 -3.63
C GLU A 56 4.80 -26.55 -3.26
N LEU A 57 4.02 -25.77 -2.50
CA LEU A 57 4.52 -24.52 -1.95
C LEU A 57 5.61 -24.81 -0.92
N PRO A 58 6.68 -24.00 -0.87
CA PRO A 58 7.69 -24.13 0.16
C PRO A 58 7.02 -24.25 1.52
N ALA A 59 7.46 -25.23 2.31
CA ALA A 59 7.05 -25.29 3.69
C ALA A 59 7.42 -23.97 4.38
N THR A 60 6.77 -23.66 5.51
CA THR A 60 7.26 -22.61 6.41
C THR A 60 8.62 -23.06 6.96
N GLU A 61 9.66 -22.87 6.15
CA GLU A 61 11.01 -23.32 6.43
C GLU A 61 11.68 -22.28 7.32
N THR A 62 11.58 -22.55 8.62
CA THR A 62 12.26 -21.85 9.72
C THR A 62 11.60 -20.55 10.16
N GLY A 63 11.03 -20.61 11.36
CA GLY A 63 10.73 -19.41 12.13
C GLY A 63 12.01 -18.63 12.48
N LYS A 64 11.91 -17.76 13.49
CA LYS A 64 13.03 -16.93 13.91
C LYS A 64 14.29 -17.76 14.22
N CYS A 65 15.41 -17.38 13.61
CA CYS A 65 16.67 -18.11 13.63
C CYS A 65 17.84 -17.13 13.81
N ALA A 66 18.56 -17.26 14.93
CA ALA A 66 19.71 -16.41 15.25
C ALA A 66 20.80 -16.45 14.17
N ARG A 67 21.08 -17.63 13.58
CA ARG A 67 22.07 -17.78 12.50
C ARG A 67 21.66 -17.01 11.25
N THR A 68 20.39 -17.13 10.84
CA THR A 68 19.84 -16.39 9.69
C THR A 68 19.86 -14.89 9.95
N ALA A 69 19.42 -14.46 11.13
CA ALA A 69 19.47 -13.07 11.55
C ALA A 69 20.90 -12.51 11.50
N ALA A 70 21.88 -13.21 12.05
CA ALA A 70 23.29 -12.80 12.04
C ALA A 70 23.87 -12.75 10.62
N ALA A 71 23.55 -13.71 9.75
CA ALA A 71 24.00 -13.72 8.35
C ALA A 71 23.45 -12.52 7.55
N LEU A 72 22.16 -12.20 7.73
CA LEU A 72 21.53 -11.01 7.13
C LEU A 72 22.12 -9.71 7.70
N ARG A 73 22.39 -9.65 9.00
CA ARG A 73 23.07 -8.51 9.65
C ARG A 73 24.46 -8.30 9.06
N ALA A 74 25.22 -9.38 8.82
CA ALA A 74 26.53 -9.31 8.18
C ALA A 74 26.44 -8.77 6.74
N GLN A 75 25.39 -9.13 5.97
CA GLN A 75 25.11 -8.51 4.67
C GLN A 75 24.84 -7.01 4.81
N GLY A 76 24.03 -6.61 5.81
CA GLY A 76 23.78 -5.21 6.13
C GLY A 76 25.07 -4.44 6.47
N ASN A 77 25.98 -5.05 7.25
CA ASN A 77 27.27 -4.45 7.60
C ASN A 77 28.13 -4.18 6.35
N ARG A 78 28.18 -5.13 5.40
CA ARG A 78 28.90 -4.92 4.13
C ARG A 78 28.34 -3.74 3.35
N LYS A 79 27.01 -3.60 3.29
CA LYS A 79 26.35 -2.46 2.63
C LYS A 79 26.58 -1.14 3.34
N TYR A 80 26.58 -1.14 4.68
CA TYR A 80 26.90 0.04 5.48
C TYR A 80 28.33 0.54 5.21
N VAL A 81 29.32 -0.37 5.18
CA VAL A 81 30.71 -0.04 4.82
C VAL A 81 30.80 0.54 3.41
N ALA A 82 30.04 -0.01 2.46
CA ALA A 82 29.94 0.50 1.10
C ALA A 82 29.14 1.81 0.97
N ARG A 83 28.66 2.39 2.08
CA ARG A 83 27.78 3.58 2.13
C ARG A 83 26.44 3.42 1.37
N ASP A 84 26.04 2.18 1.09
CA ASP A 84 24.69 1.84 0.63
C ASP A 84 23.75 1.78 1.85
N TYR A 85 23.42 2.96 2.40
CA TYR A 85 22.61 3.06 3.62
C TYR A 85 21.20 2.48 3.47
N ARG A 86 20.57 2.69 2.29
CA ARG A 86 19.22 2.17 2.02
C ARG A 86 19.23 0.64 1.95
N GLY A 87 20.22 0.05 1.28
CA GLY A 87 20.37 -1.39 1.24
C GLY A 87 20.76 -1.97 2.60
N ALA A 88 21.57 -1.27 3.40
CA ALA A 88 21.94 -1.70 4.74
C ALA A 88 20.71 -1.79 5.66
N LEU A 89 19.90 -0.72 5.72
CA LEU A 89 18.65 -0.70 6.48
C LEU A 89 17.68 -1.81 6.07
N LEU A 90 17.56 -2.10 4.77
CA LEU A 90 16.73 -3.21 4.29
C LEU A 90 17.21 -4.56 4.84
N LYS A 91 18.52 -4.82 4.76
CA LYS A 91 19.11 -6.06 5.29
C LYS A 91 19.05 -6.15 6.81
N TYR A 92 19.08 -5.02 7.51
CA TYR A 92 18.83 -5.01 8.94
C TYR A 92 17.36 -5.28 9.29
N ASN A 93 16.40 -4.81 8.48
CA ASN A 93 14.99 -5.18 8.64
C ASN A 93 14.74 -6.66 8.41
N GLU A 94 15.33 -7.23 7.34
CA GLU A 94 15.34 -8.68 7.12
C GLU A 94 15.92 -9.39 8.36
N SER A 95 17.09 -8.95 8.83
CA SER A 95 17.78 -9.53 10.00
C SER A 95 16.92 -9.55 11.26
N ILE A 96 16.34 -8.41 11.67
CA ILE A 96 15.51 -8.35 12.89
C ILE A 96 14.20 -9.13 12.73
N CYS A 97 13.67 -9.27 11.51
CA CYS A 97 12.49 -10.10 11.26
C CYS A 97 12.77 -11.57 11.52
N HIS A 98 13.98 -12.04 11.20
CA HIS A 98 14.45 -13.38 11.54
C HIS A 98 15.01 -13.51 12.98
N ALA A 99 15.24 -12.43 13.71
CA ALA A 99 15.75 -12.51 15.07
C ALA A 99 14.65 -12.97 16.06
N GLY A 100 15.04 -13.79 17.04
CA GLY A 100 14.16 -14.20 18.14
C GLY A 100 13.70 -13.00 18.97
N THR A 101 12.49 -13.08 19.52
CA THR A 101 12.00 -12.11 20.51
C THR A 101 12.92 -12.11 21.71
N GLU A 102 13.21 -10.93 22.27
CA GLU A 102 14.14 -10.80 23.39
C GLU A 102 15.50 -11.51 23.16
N SER A 103 16.10 -11.29 21.99
CA SER A 103 17.43 -11.85 21.66
C SER A 103 18.48 -10.77 21.45
N ALA A 104 19.73 -11.12 21.75
CA ALA A 104 20.87 -10.26 21.44
C ALA A 104 20.95 -9.91 19.95
N GLU A 105 20.49 -10.80 19.06
CA GLU A 105 20.47 -10.51 17.62
C GLU A 105 19.47 -9.44 17.23
N LEU A 106 18.33 -9.37 17.93
CA LEU A 106 17.35 -8.32 17.76
C LEU A 106 17.92 -6.97 18.22
N GLY A 107 18.51 -6.92 19.42
CA GLY A 107 19.18 -5.72 19.93
C GLY A 107 20.34 -5.25 19.05
N LEU A 108 21.19 -6.17 18.58
CA LEU A 108 22.28 -5.87 17.64
C LEU A 108 21.75 -5.32 16.31
N GLY A 109 20.66 -5.88 15.77
CA GLY A 109 20.03 -5.39 14.55
C GLY A 109 19.54 -3.94 14.68
N TYR A 110 18.87 -3.59 15.78
CA TYR A 110 18.47 -2.21 16.05
C TYR A 110 19.67 -1.28 16.25
N ALA A 111 20.69 -1.71 16.99
CA ALA A 111 21.93 -0.94 17.16
C ALA A 111 22.68 -0.72 15.84
N ASN A 112 22.61 -1.67 14.91
CA ASN A 112 23.16 -1.51 13.57
C ASN A 112 22.36 -0.49 12.75
N ARG A 113 21.02 -0.51 12.83
CA ARG A 113 20.16 0.51 12.21
C ARG A 113 20.41 1.91 12.75
N SER A 114 20.58 2.07 14.07
CA SER A 114 20.88 3.39 14.64
C SER A 114 22.20 3.98 14.15
N ALA A 115 23.20 3.13 13.84
CA ALA A 115 24.44 3.58 13.20
C ALA A 115 24.20 4.15 11.80
N VAL A 116 23.33 3.50 11.01
CA VAL A 116 22.97 3.99 9.67
C VAL A 116 22.23 5.32 9.76
N TYR A 117 21.24 5.43 10.63
CA TYR A 117 20.49 6.68 10.81
C TYR A 117 21.38 7.82 11.29
N PHE A 118 22.31 7.56 12.22
CA PHE A 118 23.31 8.54 12.63
C PHE A 118 24.16 9.02 11.44
N ALA A 119 24.66 8.10 10.60
CA ALA A 119 25.44 8.45 9.41
C ALA A 119 24.63 9.23 8.35
N MET A 120 23.30 9.13 8.38
CA MET A 120 22.39 9.86 7.50
C MET A 120 21.93 11.22 8.08
N ASN A 121 22.44 11.62 9.26
CA ASN A 121 21.97 12.78 10.05
C ASN A 121 20.50 12.67 10.47
N GLU A 122 20.03 11.45 10.70
CA GLU A 122 18.67 11.12 11.15
C GLU A 122 18.68 10.79 12.65
N PHE A 123 18.97 11.79 13.48
CA PHE A 123 19.31 11.56 14.89
C PHE A 123 18.12 11.07 15.74
N GLU A 124 16.90 11.52 15.46
CA GLU A 124 15.69 11.05 16.13
C GLU A 124 15.41 9.58 15.81
N LEU A 125 15.61 9.17 14.56
CA LEU A 125 15.52 7.77 14.15
C LEU A 125 16.63 6.93 14.80
N ALA A 126 17.84 7.47 14.89
CA ALA A 126 18.94 6.81 15.59
C ALA A 126 18.60 6.57 17.08
N LEU A 127 18.08 7.58 17.78
CA LEU A 127 17.64 7.46 19.18
C LEU A 127 16.51 6.45 19.36
N ALA A 128 15.51 6.44 18.48
CA ALA A 128 14.44 5.44 18.53
C ALA A 128 14.97 4.01 18.40
N ASN A 129 15.96 3.78 17.54
CA ASN A 129 16.59 2.46 17.40
C ASN A 129 17.54 2.13 18.56
N ILE A 130 18.16 3.13 19.19
CA ILE A 130 18.95 2.93 20.42
C ILE A 130 18.04 2.46 21.55
N ALA A 131 16.87 3.09 21.72
CA ALA A 131 15.88 2.66 22.70
C ALA A 131 15.43 1.21 22.46
N LEU A 132 15.09 0.85 21.22
CA LEU A 132 14.75 -0.54 20.85
C LEU A 132 15.92 -1.52 21.08
N ALA A 133 17.16 -1.10 20.83
CA ALA A 133 18.31 -1.95 21.11
C ALA A 133 18.46 -2.23 22.61
N LYS A 134 18.34 -1.20 23.45
CA LYS A 134 18.40 -1.32 24.92
C LYS A 134 17.29 -2.21 25.47
N GLU A 135 16.10 -2.13 24.88
CA GLU A 135 14.96 -2.97 25.26
C GLU A 135 15.21 -4.46 24.97
N HIS A 136 15.94 -4.79 23.91
CA HIS A 136 16.09 -6.17 23.42
C HIS A 136 17.50 -6.75 23.60
N HIS A 137 17.91 -6.98 24.86
CA HIS A 137 19.13 -7.72 25.22
C HIS A 137 20.40 -7.34 24.44
N TYR A 138 20.59 -6.04 24.14
CA TYR A 138 21.83 -5.59 23.53
C TYR A 138 23.03 -5.98 24.40
N PRO A 139 24.12 -6.54 23.83
CA PRO A 139 25.21 -7.09 24.65
C PRO A 139 25.90 -6.02 25.52
N GLU A 140 25.98 -6.29 26.84
CA GLU A 140 26.63 -5.41 27.82
C GLU A 140 28.04 -4.95 27.42
N PRO A 141 28.95 -5.82 26.89
CA PRO A 141 30.28 -5.38 26.47
C PRO A 141 30.28 -4.34 25.35
N LEU A 142 29.18 -4.21 24.59
CA LEU A 142 29.03 -3.26 23.51
C LEU A 142 28.23 -2.01 23.92
N MET A 143 27.63 -2.00 25.11
CA MET A 143 26.79 -0.90 25.61
C MET A 143 27.50 0.46 25.57
N PRO A 144 28.79 0.61 25.93
CA PRO A 144 29.48 1.90 25.85
C PRO A 144 29.39 2.54 24.45
N LYS A 145 29.57 1.73 23.39
CA LYS A 145 29.48 2.20 22.00
C LYS A 145 28.07 2.69 21.62
N LEU A 146 27.03 2.10 22.21
CA LEU A 146 25.65 2.50 21.96
C LEU A 146 25.33 3.82 22.70
N LEU A 147 25.79 3.96 23.94
CA LEU A 147 25.64 5.17 24.74
C LEU A 147 26.40 6.36 24.16
N ASP A 148 27.63 6.15 23.65
CA ASP A 148 28.38 7.19 22.95
C ASP A 148 27.59 7.72 21.74
N ARG A 149 26.95 6.83 20.98
CA ARG A 149 26.11 7.25 19.84
C ARG A 149 24.89 8.02 20.32
N GLU A 150 24.26 7.59 21.42
CA GLU A 150 23.11 8.27 22.01
C GLU A 150 23.44 9.72 22.39
N GLN A 151 24.53 9.91 23.14
CA GLN A 151 25.01 11.23 23.54
C GLN A 151 25.33 12.11 22.33
N ASN A 152 25.99 11.54 21.31
CA ASN A 152 26.26 12.26 20.06
C ASN A 152 24.98 12.66 19.33
N CYS A 153 23.96 11.79 19.27
CA CYS A 153 22.66 12.16 18.67
C CYS A 153 22.02 13.32 19.43
N GLN A 154 22.02 13.26 20.76
CA GLN A 154 21.44 14.31 21.61
C GLN A 154 22.16 15.65 21.43
N ALA A 155 23.49 15.65 21.42
CA ALA A 155 24.28 16.85 21.16
C ALA A 155 23.96 17.44 19.77
N LYS A 156 23.88 16.60 18.73
CA LYS A 156 23.55 17.03 17.37
C LYS A 156 22.14 17.62 17.24
N LEU A 157 21.18 17.08 17.98
CA LEU A 157 19.83 17.64 18.05
C LEU A 157 19.79 18.98 18.78
N ALA A 158 20.57 19.14 19.86
CA ALA A 158 20.69 20.41 20.57
C ALA A 158 21.33 21.52 19.70
N GLU A 159 22.17 21.14 18.74
CA GLU A 159 22.79 22.03 17.74
C GLU A 159 21.90 22.27 16.49
N ASP A 160 20.65 21.80 16.46
CA ASP A 160 19.72 21.87 15.31
C ASP A 160 20.28 21.27 14.00
N GLN A 161 21.10 20.21 14.10
CA GLN A 161 21.75 19.58 12.94
C GLN A 161 20.93 18.44 12.31
N SER A 162 19.70 18.21 12.77
CA SER A 162 18.81 17.21 12.18
C SER A 162 18.29 17.65 10.82
N LYS A 163 17.87 16.69 9.98
CA LYS A 163 17.24 16.93 8.66
C LYS A 163 15.87 17.63 8.69
N GLY A 164 15.52 18.28 9.79
CA GLY A 164 14.42 19.22 9.90
C GLY A 164 13.22 18.68 10.68
N THR A 165 12.80 19.47 11.67
CA THR A 165 11.52 19.37 12.38
C THR A 165 10.56 20.50 11.99
N ILE A 166 10.89 21.27 10.93
CA ILE A 166 10.10 22.42 10.50
C ILE A 166 8.69 21.95 10.11
N PRO A 167 7.64 22.39 10.83
CA PRO A 167 6.26 22.08 10.47
C PRO A 167 5.98 22.61 9.05
N LYS A 168 5.66 21.70 8.13
CA LYS A 168 5.23 22.05 6.78
C LYS A 168 3.73 22.30 6.79
N ARG A 169 3.25 23.14 5.85
CA ARG A 169 1.83 23.46 5.68
C ARG A 169 1.03 22.15 5.52
N ARG A 170 0.09 21.90 6.43
CA ARG A 170 -0.81 20.75 6.35
C ARG A 170 -1.86 20.98 5.27
N PHE A 171 -2.14 19.96 4.47
CA PHE A 171 -3.32 19.96 3.59
C PHE A 171 -4.50 19.35 4.33
N GLU A 172 -5.57 20.12 4.55
CA GLU A 172 -6.74 19.80 5.39
C GLU A 172 -7.72 18.77 4.79
N LEU A 173 -7.23 17.61 4.32
CA LEU A 173 -8.11 16.48 3.99
C LEU A 173 -7.86 15.30 4.92
N ASN A 174 -8.71 15.21 5.95
CA ASN A 174 -8.79 14.11 6.90
C ASN A 174 -9.59 12.94 6.31
N VAL A 175 -9.03 12.23 5.32
CA VAL A 175 -9.55 10.89 5.01
C VAL A 175 -8.90 9.89 5.99
N PRO A 176 -9.66 8.94 6.58
CA PRO A 176 -9.12 8.01 7.57
C PRO A 176 -7.90 7.23 7.06
N LYS A 177 -7.06 6.80 8.00
CA LYS A 177 -6.02 5.79 7.72
C LYS A 177 -6.65 4.55 7.11
N SER A 178 -5.91 3.91 6.22
CA SER A 178 -6.28 2.63 5.62
C SER A 178 -6.75 1.63 6.69
N ILE A 179 -7.90 1.01 6.48
CA ILE A 179 -8.43 0.02 7.45
C ILE A 179 -7.59 -1.26 7.50
N LEU A 180 -6.97 -1.59 6.36
CA LEU A 180 -6.06 -2.71 6.17
C LEU A 180 -5.26 -2.51 4.89
N ALA A 181 -4.17 -3.24 4.72
CA ALA A 181 -3.34 -3.21 3.53
C ALA A 181 -2.87 -4.62 3.14
N SER A 182 -2.55 -4.80 1.87
CA SER A 182 -1.87 -6.01 1.40
C SER A 182 -0.49 -5.68 0.85
N ILE A 183 0.54 -6.12 1.57
CA ILE A 183 1.94 -5.84 1.22
C ILE A 183 2.50 -6.99 0.40
N ASP A 184 2.99 -6.66 -0.80
CA ASP A 184 3.71 -7.59 -1.66
C ASP A 184 5.01 -8.05 -1.00
N LEU A 185 5.41 -9.31 -1.25
CA LEU A 185 6.66 -9.91 -0.78
C LEU A 185 7.88 -8.98 -1.02
N MET A 186 7.93 -8.27 -2.14
CA MET A 186 9.03 -7.34 -2.48
C MET A 186 9.09 -6.09 -1.57
N LYS A 187 8.05 -5.86 -0.77
CA LYS A 187 7.85 -4.69 0.09
C LYS A 187 7.69 -5.03 1.56
N GLN A 188 7.65 -6.31 1.94
CA GLN A 188 7.36 -6.74 3.32
C GLN A 188 8.32 -6.16 4.38
N PHE A 189 9.58 -5.94 4.02
CA PHE A 189 10.59 -5.32 4.91
C PHE A 189 10.71 -3.80 4.76
N ARG A 190 9.79 -3.19 4.01
CA ARG A 190 9.79 -1.77 3.66
C ARG A 190 8.50 -1.04 4.03
N CYS A 191 7.44 -1.77 4.33
CA CYS A 191 6.13 -1.21 4.59
C CYS A 191 5.51 -1.84 5.84
N CYS A 192 4.70 -1.06 6.56
CA CYS A 192 3.83 -1.58 7.61
C CYS A 192 2.77 -2.52 7.02
N ASN A 193 2.57 -3.71 7.61
CA ASN A 193 1.60 -4.70 7.14
C ASN A 193 0.13 -4.25 7.30
N LEU A 194 -0.15 -3.33 8.22
CA LEU A 194 -1.49 -2.81 8.47
C LEU A 194 -1.80 -1.58 7.62
N CYS A 195 -1.00 -0.52 7.78
CA CYS A 195 -1.32 0.79 7.22
C CYS A 195 -0.53 1.11 5.95
N SER A 196 0.15 0.15 5.33
CA SER A 196 1.00 0.34 4.14
C SER A 196 2.12 1.38 4.25
N ALA A 197 2.36 1.91 5.45
CA ALA A 197 3.30 3.00 5.63
C ALA A 197 4.70 2.63 5.16
N VAL A 198 5.18 3.33 4.12
CA VAL A 198 6.51 3.12 3.50
C VAL A 198 7.54 3.84 4.38
N GLU A 199 7.71 3.30 5.57
CA GLU A 199 8.27 4.00 6.71
C GLU A 199 9.76 3.85 6.78
N SER A 200 10.52 4.69 6.06
CA SER A 200 11.96 5.01 6.30
C SER A 200 12.87 3.85 6.74
N LEU A 201 12.50 2.61 6.39
CA LEU A 201 13.00 1.34 6.93
C LEU A 201 13.01 1.24 8.48
N ASN A 202 12.21 2.02 9.21
CA ASN A 202 12.18 2.07 10.67
C ASN A 202 11.10 1.15 11.30
N LEU A 203 11.01 -0.10 10.85
CA LEU A 203 9.93 -1.00 11.21
C LEU A 203 10.27 -1.87 12.45
N ILE A 204 9.26 -2.41 13.12
CA ILE A 204 9.38 -3.47 14.12
C ILE A 204 8.83 -4.79 13.55
N PRO A 205 9.50 -5.93 13.77
CA PRO A 205 9.04 -7.20 13.23
C PRO A 205 7.91 -7.80 14.06
N CYS A 206 7.10 -8.67 13.46
CA CYS A 206 6.26 -9.58 14.23
C CYS A 206 7.13 -10.45 15.17
N PRO A 207 6.70 -10.71 16.43
CA PRO A 207 7.45 -11.58 17.35
C PRO A 207 7.34 -13.07 17.00
N ASN A 208 6.41 -13.47 16.13
CA ASN A 208 6.09 -14.88 15.91
C ASN A 208 6.43 -15.39 14.49
N CYS A 209 6.49 -14.51 13.49
CA CYS A 209 6.84 -14.88 12.11
C CYS A 209 8.04 -14.06 11.60
N VAL A 210 8.49 -14.39 10.38
CA VAL A 210 9.65 -13.78 9.71
C VAL A 210 9.27 -12.98 8.46
N THR A 211 7.98 -12.69 8.26
CA THR A 211 7.47 -12.09 7.02
C THR A 211 6.97 -10.66 7.16
N VAL A 212 6.24 -10.35 8.24
CA VAL A 212 5.57 -9.06 8.37
C VAL A 212 6.26 -8.15 9.38
N MET A 213 6.16 -6.85 9.11
CA MET A 213 6.68 -5.79 9.97
C MET A 213 5.69 -4.65 10.10
N PHE A 214 5.87 -3.79 11.11
CA PHE A 214 4.96 -2.73 11.49
C PHE A 214 5.70 -1.43 11.74
N CYS A 215 5.05 -0.28 11.54
CA CYS A 215 5.66 1.02 11.84
C CYS A 215 5.58 1.42 13.32
N SER A 216 4.77 0.72 14.10
CA SER A 216 4.54 1.00 15.52
C SER A 216 3.91 -0.19 16.24
N ARG A 217 3.96 -0.18 17.58
CA ARG A 217 3.32 -1.21 18.42
C ARG A 217 1.81 -1.21 18.25
N GLU A 218 1.21 -0.04 18.12
CA GLU A 218 -0.23 0.11 17.89
C GLU A 218 -0.65 -0.56 16.59
N CYS A 219 0.13 -0.41 15.51
CA CYS A 219 -0.15 -1.10 14.25
C CYS A 219 0.05 -2.62 14.38
N LEU A 220 1.07 -3.07 15.10
CA LEU A 220 1.32 -4.49 15.35
C LEU A 220 0.14 -5.11 16.11
N GLU A 221 -0.23 -4.53 17.25
CA GLU A 221 -1.30 -5.03 18.12
C GLU A 221 -2.66 -5.00 17.42
N ARG A 222 -2.94 -3.91 16.70
CA ARG A 222 -4.20 -3.76 15.94
C ARG A 222 -4.29 -4.80 14.82
N ASP A 223 -3.24 -4.97 14.03
CA ASP A 223 -3.23 -5.97 12.94
C ASP A 223 -3.27 -7.40 13.47
N PHE A 224 -2.53 -7.70 14.54
CA PHE A 224 -2.55 -9.01 15.17
C PHE A 224 -3.95 -9.37 15.66
N ARG A 225 -4.63 -8.43 16.34
CA ARG A 225 -6.01 -8.61 16.80
C ARG A 225 -7.00 -8.79 15.65
N LEU A 226 -6.83 -8.07 14.54
CA LEU A 226 -7.84 -8.01 13.49
C LEU A 226 -7.64 -9.02 12.36
N VAL A 227 -6.40 -9.37 12.02
CA VAL A 227 -6.09 -10.17 10.82
C VAL A 227 -4.88 -11.08 11.01
N HIS A 228 -3.73 -10.52 11.41
CA HIS A 228 -2.46 -11.22 11.32
C HIS A 228 -2.39 -12.48 12.20
N ARG A 229 -3.16 -12.59 13.30
CA ARG A 229 -3.25 -13.84 14.08
C ARG A 229 -3.69 -15.07 13.27
N PHE A 230 -4.50 -14.88 12.22
CA PHE A 230 -4.94 -15.97 11.33
C PHE A 230 -3.86 -16.33 10.30
N GLU A 231 -3.02 -15.37 9.93
CA GLU A 231 -1.97 -15.51 8.91
C GLU A 231 -0.64 -15.95 9.50
N CYS A 232 -0.34 -15.55 10.73
CA CYS A 232 0.99 -15.60 11.33
C CYS A 232 1.64 -17.00 11.30
N PRO A 233 0.94 -18.11 11.65
CA PRO A 233 1.55 -19.45 11.64
C PRO A 233 1.93 -19.95 10.25
N ILE A 234 1.31 -19.40 9.20
CA ILE A 234 1.50 -19.80 7.80
C ILE A 234 2.01 -18.64 6.93
N ALA A 235 2.58 -17.61 7.56
CA ALA A 235 2.79 -16.31 6.93
C ALA A 235 3.73 -16.40 5.71
N GLU A 236 4.78 -17.23 5.76
CA GLU A 236 5.69 -17.45 4.63
C GLU A 236 4.96 -18.10 3.45
N LYS A 237 4.20 -19.16 3.74
CA LYS A 237 3.41 -19.89 2.74
C LYS A 237 2.44 -18.95 2.02
N VAL A 238 1.65 -18.16 2.76
CA VAL A 238 0.66 -17.23 2.17
C VAL A 238 1.30 -16.06 1.41
N GLN A 239 2.55 -15.69 1.72
CA GLN A 239 3.29 -14.65 1.02
C GLN A 239 3.82 -15.11 -0.35
N HIS A 240 4.07 -16.40 -0.57
CA HIS A 240 4.43 -16.92 -1.89
C HIS A 240 3.33 -16.76 -2.95
N LEU A 241 2.07 -16.68 -2.49
CA LEU A 241 0.91 -16.39 -3.34
C LEU A 241 0.50 -14.91 -3.31
N CYS A 242 1.29 -14.05 -2.66
CA CYS A 242 0.97 -12.64 -2.58
C CYS A 242 1.10 -12.01 -3.96
N TYR A 243 -0.03 -11.60 -4.55
CA TYR A 243 -0.04 -10.79 -5.77
C TYR A 243 -1.31 -9.95 -5.85
N GLY A 244 -1.16 -8.64 -6.03
CA GLY A 244 -2.26 -7.71 -6.23
C GLY A 244 -3.33 -7.77 -5.12
N PHE A 245 -4.60 -7.80 -5.53
CA PHE A 245 -5.77 -7.76 -4.64
C PHE A 245 -6.21 -9.12 -4.09
N VAL A 246 -5.63 -10.22 -4.57
CA VAL A 246 -6.06 -11.56 -4.17
C VAL A 246 -5.87 -11.78 -2.66
N ASN A 247 -4.76 -11.27 -2.12
CA ASN A 247 -4.52 -11.30 -0.67
C ASN A 247 -5.53 -10.45 0.11
N LEU A 248 -6.02 -9.39 -0.53
CA LEU A 248 -6.95 -8.47 0.07
C LEU A 248 -8.27 -9.15 0.40
N GLY A 249 -8.75 -10.06 -0.46
CA GLY A 249 -9.96 -10.83 -0.19
C GLY A 249 -9.89 -11.64 1.11
N THR A 250 -8.79 -12.35 1.34
CA THR A 250 -8.59 -13.09 2.60
C THR A 250 -8.43 -12.16 3.80
N LYS A 251 -7.70 -11.05 3.66
CA LYS A 251 -7.56 -10.08 4.75
C LYS A 251 -8.89 -9.44 5.12
N LEU A 252 -9.71 -9.11 4.11
CA LEU A 252 -11.05 -8.56 4.30
C LEU A 252 -12.00 -9.54 4.95
N PHE A 253 -11.94 -10.82 4.60
CA PHE A 253 -12.70 -11.86 5.27
C PHE A 253 -12.35 -11.96 6.76
N PHE A 254 -11.05 -12.07 7.10
CA PHE A 254 -10.62 -12.18 8.49
C PHE A 254 -10.82 -10.90 9.30
N TYR A 255 -10.70 -9.74 8.65
CA TYR A 255 -11.05 -8.46 9.25
C TYR A 255 -12.54 -8.44 9.62
N GLY A 256 -13.41 -8.83 8.68
CA GLY A 256 -14.84 -9.00 8.94
C GLY A 256 -15.12 -9.97 10.08
N LEU A 257 -14.55 -11.17 10.04
CA LEU A 257 -14.70 -12.19 11.08
C LEU A 257 -14.33 -11.64 12.48
N SER A 258 -13.23 -10.89 12.58
CA SER A 258 -12.84 -10.27 13.86
C SER A 258 -13.83 -9.19 14.33
N LEU A 259 -14.46 -8.46 13.40
CA LEU A 259 -15.51 -7.48 13.73
C LEU A 259 -16.84 -8.15 14.15
N PHE A 260 -17.06 -9.39 13.73
CA PHE A 260 -18.11 -10.28 14.25
C PHE A 260 -17.65 -11.06 15.50
N ASN A 261 -16.58 -10.62 16.18
CA ASN A 261 -16.04 -11.26 17.39
C ASN A 261 -15.65 -12.74 17.19
N ASP A 262 -15.15 -13.09 16.01
CA ASP A 262 -14.81 -14.45 15.59
C ASP A 262 -16.01 -15.42 15.54
N ASP A 263 -17.24 -14.89 15.59
CA ASP A 263 -18.48 -15.64 15.38
C ASP A 263 -18.77 -15.79 13.88
N LEU A 264 -18.34 -16.93 13.33
CA LEU A 264 -18.56 -17.25 11.93
C LEU A 264 -20.04 -17.44 11.59
N ASP A 265 -20.85 -17.94 12.52
CA ASP A 265 -22.28 -18.18 12.30
C ASP A 265 -23.07 -16.86 12.22
N GLU A 266 -22.74 -15.87 13.06
CA GLU A 266 -23.28 -14.51 12.94
C GLU A 266 -22.88 -13.85 11.62
N MET A 267 -21.60 -13.94 11.25
CA MET A 267 -21.11 -13.42 9.97
C MET A 267 -21.83 -14.09 8.79
N MET A 268 -22.05 -15.41 8.85
CA MET A 268 -22.82 -16.18 7.87
C MET A 268 -24.26 -15.68 7.77
N ARG A 269 -24.97 -15.54 8.90
CA ARG A 269 -26.35 -15.03 8.94
C ARG A 269 -26.48 -13.66 8.32
N TYR A 270 -25.52 -12.77 8.58
CA TYR A 270 -25.48 -11.47 7.93
C TYR A 270 -25.30 -11.64 6.41
N CYS A 271 -24.29 -12.37 5.99
CA CYS A 271 -23.88 -12.49 4.58
C CYS A 271 -24.84 -13.30 3.69
N ASP A 272 -25.77 -14.08 4.26
CA ASP A 272 -26.79 -14.88 3.55
C ASP A 272 -27.94 -14.04 2.95
N ARG A 273 -27.73 -12.74 2.80
CA ARG A 273 -28.69 -11.81 2.17
C ARG A 273 -28.30 -11.52 0.72
N VAL A 274 -29.27 -11.04 -0.05
CA VAL A 274 -29.01 -10.45 -1.37
C VAL A 274 -28.30 -9.10 -1.20
N LYS A 275 -27.21 -8.89 -1.94
CA LYS A 275 -26.49 -7.61 -1.97
C LYS A 275 -27.27 -6.58 -2.79
N ASP A 276 -27.43 -5.38 -2.26
CA ASP A 276 -28.16 -4.27 -2.86
C ASP A 276 -27.26 -3.06 -3.21
N GLY A 277 -25.96 -3.16 -2.94
CA GLY A 277 -24.95 -2.16 -3.27
C GLY A 277 -24.52 -1.33 -2.05
N GLY A 278 -23.21 -1.30 -1.80
CA GLY A 278 -22.60 -0.49 -0.76
C GLY A 278 -22.39 0.97 -1.13
N ASN A 279 -22.56 1.88 -0.17
CA ASN A 279 -22.23 3.30 -0.27
C ASN A 279 -21.58 3.81 1.04
N PRO A 280 -20.24 3.85 1.10
CA PRO A 280 -19.50 4.40 2.24
C PRO A 280 -19.86 5.84 2.64
N LEU A 281 -20.48 6.65 1.78
CA LEU A 281 -20.92 8.01 2.12
C LEU A 281 -22.12 8.05 3.07
N LYS A 282 -22.82 6.93 3.28
CA LYS A 282 -23.94 6.84 4.23
C LYS A 282 -23.47 6.73 5.68
N LEU A 283 -22.19 6.46 5.91
CA LEU A 283 -21.62 6.25 7.24
C LEU A 283 -21.38 7.57 7.96
N ASP A 284 -21.69 7.59 9.26
CA ASP A 284 -21.33 8.71 10.14
C ASP A 284 -19.88 8.54 10.61
N TYR A 285 -18.95 9.17 9.90
CA TYR A 285 -17.53 9.18 10.25
C TYR A 285 -17.21 9.95 11.55
N THR A 286 -18.15 10.70 12.12
CA THR A 286 -17.98 11.31 13.46
C THR A 286 -18.19 10.29 14.58
N ARG A 287 -18.89 9.19 14.28
CA ARG A 287 -19.12 8.04 15.16
C ARG A 287 -18.70 6.75 14.46
N TYR A 288 -17.42 6.70 14.09
CA TYR A 288 -16.86 5.64 13.28
C TYR A 288 -17.10 4.23 13.85
N ASP A 289 -17.80 3.40 13.08
CA ASP A 289 -17.99 1.97 13.35
C ASP A 289 -17.32 1.14 12.23
N PRO A 290 -16.22 0.40 12.54
CA PRO A 290 -15.53 -0.42 11.55
C PRO A 290 -16.38 -1.58 11.02
N LEU A 291 -17.36 -2.08 11.78
CA LEU A 291 -18.26 -3.13 11.32
C LEU A 291 -19.19 -2.59 10.23
N GLU A 292 -19.82 -1.44 10.44
CA GLU A 292 -20.67 -0.82 9.42
C GLU A 292 -19.89 -0.44 8.16
N GLU A 293 -18.63 0.01 8.29
CA GLU A 293 -17.79 0.26 7.13
C GLU A 293 -17.44 -1.03 6.35
N TRP A 294 -17.13 -2.13 7.06
CA TRP A 294 -16.91 -3.42 6.43
C TRP A 294 -18.17 -3.95 5.72
N LYS A 295 -19.34 -3.75 6.34
CA LYS A 295 -20.65 -4.13 5.79
C LYS A 295 -20.93 -3.43 4.46
N GLU A 296 -20.68 -2.12 4.38
CA GLU A 296 -20.79 -1.34 3.14
C GLU A 296 -19.81 -1.86 2.08
N LEU A 297 -18.57 -2.17 2.46
CA LEU A 297 -17.57 -2.72 1.56
C LEU A 297 -17.97 -4.11 1.01
N TYR A 298 -18.47 -5.01 1.86
CA TYR A 298 -18.93 -6.34 1.46
C TYR A 298 -20.14 -6.28 0.50
N ASN A 299 -20.98 -5.26 0.68
CA ASN A 299 -22.16 -4.97 -0.15
C ASN A 299 -21.83 -4.39 -1.54
N LEU A 300 -20.58 -4.06 -1.85
CA LEU A 300 -20.23 -3.54 -3.17
C LEU A 300 -20.58 -4.53 -4.29
N ASN A 301 -21.32 -4.03 -5.29
CA ASN A 301 -21.63 -4.77 -6.52
C ASN A 301 -20.46 -4.70 -7.50
N ALA A 302 -19.41 -5.46 -7.19
CA ALA A 302 -18.21 -5.54 -8.01
C ALA A 302 -18.50 -6.27 -9.34
N VAL A 303 -18.35 -5.55 -10.45
CA VAL A 303 -18.40 -6.08 -11.82
C VAL A 303 -17.05 -6.70 -12.17
N THR A 304 -17.09 -7.90 -12.74
CA THR A 304 -15.90 -8.66 -13.14
C THR A 304 -16.07 -9.20 -14.56
N ASN A 305 -15.01 -9.81 -15.10
CA ASN A 305 -15.04 -10.48 -16.41
C ASN A 305 -14.67 -11.97 -16.24
N PRO A 306 -14.98 -12.84 -17.22
CA PRO A 306 -14.71 -14.27 -17.13
C PRO A 306 -13.24 -14.61 -16.82
N ASP A 307 -12.29 -13.99 -17.52
CA ASP A 307 -10.85 -14.22 -17.33
C ASP A 307 -10.37 -13.86 -15.91
N ARG A 308 -10.93 -12.80 -15.32
CA ARG A 308 -10.60 -12.40 -13.95
C ARG A 308 -11.23 -13.36 -12.96
N GLU A 309 -12.47 -13.76 -13.18
CA GLU A 309 -13.17 -14.69 -12.29
C GLU A 309 -12.50 -16.07 -12.23
N CYS A 310 -12.02 -16.62 -13.36
CA CYS A 310 -11.29 -17.89 -13.34
C CYS A 310 -10.02 -17.79 -12.46
N ASN A 311 -9.29 -16.69 -12.58
CA ASN A 311 -8.13 -16.39 -11.73
C ASN A 311 -8.51 -16.22 -10.26
N TYR A 312 -9.59 -15.50 -9.97
CA TYR A 312 -10.03 -15.28 -8.60
C TYR A 312 -10.40 -16.61 -7.94
N ARG A 313 -11.13 -17.49 -8.64
CA ARG A 313 -11.51 -18.80 -8.12
C ARG A 313 -10.30 -19.68 -7.81
N PHE A 314 -9.33 -19.76 -8.71
CA PHE A 314 -8.09 -20.50 -8.48
C PHE A 314 -7.38 -20.00 -7.22
N PHE A 315 -7.14 -18.69 -7.13
CA PHE A 315 -6.38 -18.15 -6.01
C PHE A 315 -7.13 -18.22 -4.68
N VAL A 316 -8.43 -17.96 -4.69
CA VAL A 316 -9.27 -18.06 -3.49
C VAL A 316 -9.30 -19.49 -2.98
N ALA A 317 -9.42 -20.48 -3.88
CA ALA A 317 -9.37 -21.89 -3.51
C ALA A 317 -8.02 -22.26 -2.88
N MET A 318 -6.90 -21.93 -3.54
CA MET A 318 -5.54 -22.14 -2.99
C MET A 318 -5.39 -21.51 -1.59
N ARG A 319 -5.75 -20.23 -1.44
CA ARG A 319 -5.61 -19.52 -0.16
C ARG A 319 -6.50 -20.11 0.92
N CYS A 320 -7.76 -20.43 0.63
CA CYS A 320 -8.65 -21.02 1.62
C CYS A 320 -8.12 -22.37 2.13
N LEU A 321 -7.58 -23.22 1.23
CA LEU A 321 -6.96 -24.49 1.63
C LEU A 321 -5.76 -24.28 2.55
N MET A 322 -4.90 -23.30 2.25
CA MET A 322 -3.76 -22.96 3.10
C MET A 322 -4.18 -22.41 4.46
N PHE A 323 -5.18 -21.52 4.51
CA PHE A 323 -5.70 -21.01 5.77
C PHE A 323 -6.34 -22.12 6.61
N LEU A 324 -6.95 -23.12 5.97
CA LEU A 324 -7.43 -24.31 6.65
C LEU A 324 -6.31 -25.21 7.19
N GLU A 325 -5.02 -24.92 6.97
CA GLU A 325 -3.90 -25.56 7.69
C GLU A 325 -3.63 -24.90 9.06
N CYS A 326 -3.99 -23.62 9.21
CA CYS A 326 -3.77 -22.82 10.42
C CYS A 326 -4.64 -23.34 11.59
N PRO A 327 -4.06 -23.66 12.77
CA PRO A 327 -4.82 -24.20 13.91
C PRO A 327 -6.00 -23.33 14.35
N LEU A 328 -5.82 -22.01 14.43
CA LEU A 328 -6.88 -21.07 14.82
C LEU A 328 -8.02 -21.03 13.80
N VAL A 329 -7.70 -21.09 12.50
CA VAL A 329 -8.74 -21.12 11.46
C VAL A 329 -9.47 -22.45 11.49
N LYS A 330 -8.77 -23.58 11.70
CA LYS A 330 -9.38 -24.90 11.84
C LYS A 330 -10.38 -24.99 13.00
N SER A 331 -10.14 -24.27 14.11
CA SER A 331 -11.07 -24.27 15.24
C SER A 331 -12.35 -23.48 14.99
N ILE A 332 -12.34 -22.55 14.03
CA ILE A 332 -13.51 -21.71 13.68
C ILE A 332 -14.25 -22.31 12.45
N VAL A 333 -13.50 -22.71 11.42
CA VAL A 333 -14.04 -23.21 10.14
C VAL A 333 -14.12 -24.73 10.17
N VAL A 334 -15.10 -25.25 10.93
CA VAL A 334 -15.22 -26.68 11.23
C VAL A 334 -16.04 -27.43 10.18
N THR A 335 -17.26 -26.97 9.90
CA THR A 335 -18.23 -27.72 9.07
C THR A 335 -18.00 -27.52 7.57
N ASN A 336 -18.58 -28.39 6.74
CA ASN A 336 -18.57 -28.21 5.29
C ASN A 336 -19.28 -26.91 4.86
N GLN A 337 -20.29 -26.49 5.62
CA GLN A 337 -20.99 -25.22 5.40
C GLN A 337 -20.07 -24.03 5.70
N HIS A 338 -19.31 -24.06 6.80
CA HIS A 338 -18.32 -23.02 7.12
C HIS A 338 -17.27 -22.91 6.02
N LYS A 339 -16.74 -24.05 5.55
CA LYS A 339 -15.74 -24.08 4.46
C LYS A 339 -16.30 -23.52 3.16
N ALA A 340 -17.55 -23.85 2.82
CA ALA A 340 -18.22 -23.31 1.63
C ALA A 340 -18.45 -21.80 1.74
N PHE A 341 -18.93 -21.35 2.89
CA PHE A 341 -19.12 -19.93 3.18
C PHE A 341 -17.81 -19.16 3.11
N MET A 342 -16.75 -19.61 3.80
CA MET A 342 -15.45 -18.96 3.80
C MET A 342 -14.94 -18.74 2.36
N ARG A 343 -14.98 -19.79 1.53
CA ARG A 343 -14.56 -19.69 0.12
C ARG A 343 -15.37 -18.64 -0.64
N GLN A 344 -16.70 -18.67 -0.52
CA GLN A 344 -17.56 -17.73 -1.24
C GLN A 344 -17.39 -16.29 -0.73
N CYS A 345 -17.31 -16.08 0.58
CA CYS A 345 -17.12 -14.77 1.19
C CYS A 345 -15.75 -14.18 0.85
N VAL A 346 -14.68 -15.00 0.84
CA VAL A 346 -13.35 -14.58 0.39
C VAL A 346 -13.37 -14.20 -1.09
N LEU A 347 -14.09 -14.94 -1.95
CA LEU A 347 -14.25 -14.57 -3.37
C LEU A 347 -14.95 -13.22 -3.52
N ASP A 348 -16.04 -13.02 -2.79
CA ASP A 348 -16.76 -11.74 -2.79
C ASP A 348 -15.90 -10.57 -2.29
N CYS A 349 -15.15 -10.78 -1.21
CA CYS A 349 -14.19 -9.80 -0.71
C CYS A 349 -13.06 -9.56 -1.72
N THR A 350 -12.64 -10.57 -2.48
CA THR A 350 -11.64 -10.43 -3.56
C THR A 350 -12.17 -9.55 -4.68
N ARG A 351 -13.44 -9.70 -5.05
CA ARG A 351 -14.11 -8.86 -6.05
C ARG A 351 -14.19 -7.40 -5.58
N ALA A 352 -14.65 -7.16 -4.35
CA ALA A 352 -14.68 -5.82 -3.77
C ALA A 352 -13.28 -5.21 -3.67
N GLY A 353 -12.30 -6.00 -3.21
CA GLY A 353 -10.89 -5.64 -3.13
C GLY A 353 -10.30 -5.23 -4.49
N SER A 354 -10.85 -5.74 -5.59
CA SER A 354 -10.38 -5.45 -6.95
C SER A 354 -10.71 -4.03 -7.47
N TYR A 355 -11.42 -3.21 -6.69
CA TYR A 355 -11.71 -1.81 -7.03
C TYR A 355 -10.70 -0.82 -6.44
N TYR A 356 -9.82 -1.28 -5.54
CA TYR A 356 -8.82 -0.43 -4.93
C TYR A 356 -7.57 -0.30 -5.79
N ARG A 357 -6.87 0.82 -5.66
CA ARG A 357 -5.66 1.08 -6.43
C ARG A 357 -4.59 0.05 -6.09
N PHE A 358 -4.18 -0.72 -7.09
CA PHE A 358 -3.12 -1.71 -6.94
C PHE A 358 -1.76 -1.06 -7.09
N ASP A 359 -1.05 -0.99 -5.99
CA ASP A 359 0.39 -1.08 -6.01
C ASP A 359 0.83 -2.26 -5.16
N VAL A 360 2.14 -2.38 -4.98
CA VAL A 360 2.79 -3.40 -4.14
C VAL A 360 2.47 -3.27 -2.63
N THR A 361 1.58 -2.36 -2.24
CA THR A 361 1.12 -2.16 -0.85
C THR A 361 -0.40 -2.14 -0.65
N SER A 362 -1.19 -1.96 -1.72
CA SER A 362 -2.65 -2.14 -1.80
C SER A 362 -3.44 -1.80 -0.50
N PRO A 363 -3.39 -0.55 -0.01
CA PRO A 363 -4.22 -0.09 1.10
C PRO A 363 -5.70 0.09 0.73
N VAL A 364 -6.59 -0.10 1.70
CA VAL A 364 -8.05 0.01 1.54
C VAL A 364 -8.59 1.26 2.20
N PHE A 365 -9.21 2.10 1.38
CA PHE A 365 -9.93 3.29 1.78
C PHE A 365 -11.33 3.23 1.18
N PRO A 366 -12.37 2.82 1.91
CA PRO A 366 -13.71 2.61 1.33
C PRO A 366 -14.24 3.83 0.56
N VAL A 367 -13.98 5.05 1.03
CA VAL A 367 -14.32 6.28 0.30
C VAL A 367 -13.64 6.39 -1.07
N GLN A 368 -12.43 5.83 -1.24
CA GLN A 368 -11.71 5.86 -2.52
C GLN A 368 -12.45 5.11 -3.63
N SER A 369 -13.18 4.03 -3.32
CA SER A 369 -13.88 3.25 -4.36
C SER A 369 -15.07 3.99 -4.99
N LEU A 370 -15.43 5.16 -4.48
CA LEU A 370 -16.49 6.01 -5.03
C LEU A 370 -16.03 6.87 -6.21
N PHE A 371 -14.74 7.13 -6.34
CA PHE A 371 -14.23 8.02 -7.38
C PHE A 371 -13.99 7.24 -8.67
N ASN A 372 -14.74 7.56 -9.72
CA ASN A 372 -14.64 6.86 -10.99
C ASN A 372 -13.43 7.28 -11.82
N HIS A 373 -13.14 6.49 -12.86
CA HIS A 373 -12.09 6.77 -13.82
C HIS A 373 -12.48 7.84 -14.84
N SER A 374 -11.55 8.77 -15.12
CA SER A 374 -11.50 9.53 -16.37
C SER A 374 -10.05 9.62 -16.87
N CYS A 375 -9.84 9.55 -18.18
CA CYS A 375 -8.53 9.88 -18.78
C CYS A 375 -8.27 11.39 -18.83
N ASP A 376 -9.30 12.19 -18.53
CA ASP A 376 -9.26 13.63 -18.29
C ASP A 376 -9.77 13.98 -16.87
N PRO A 377 -9.04 13.56 -15.81
CA PRO A 377 -9.52 13.68 -14.44
C PRO A 377 -9.58 15.13 -13.95
N ASN A 378 -10.40 15.38 -12.92
CA ASN A 378 -10.44 16.67 -12.20
C ASN A 378 -9.77 16.64 -10.82
N VAL A 379 -9.44 15.43 -10.35
CA VAL A 379 -8.75 15.22 -9.09
C VAL A 379 -7.56 14.28 -9.28
N GLN A 380 -6.55 14.46 -8.43
CA GLN A 380 -5.44 13.53 -8.22
C GLN A 380 -5.63 12.83 -6.88
N ILE A 381 -5.45 11.50 -6.87
CA ILE A 381 -5.37 10.71 -5.64
C ILE A 381 -3.91 10.35 -5.38
N SER A 382 -3.41 10.78 -4.23
CA SER A 382 -2.09 10.42 -3.69
C SER A 382 -2.28 9.57 -2.45
N ILE A 383 -1.70 8.37 -2.44
CA ILE A 383 -1.69 7.49 -1.28
C ILE A 383 -0.28 7.54 -0.69
N LEU A 384 -0.16 8.02 0.55
CA LEU A 384 1.10 8.19 1.24
C LEU A 384 0.96 7.74 2.68
N SER A 385 1.85 6.83 3.06
CA SER A 385 1.91 6.16 4.35
C SER A 385 0.57 5.80 5.00
N GLY A 386 -0.31 5.14 4.24
CA GLY A 386 -1.62 4.71 4.74
C GLY A 386 -2.67 5.81 4.80
N HIS A 387 -2.41 6.99 4.25
CA HIS A 387 -3.38 8.05 4.08
C HIS A 387 -3.68 8.24 2.59
N VAL A 388 -4.92 8.63 2.29
CA VAL A 388 -5.33 9.01 0.94
C VAL A 388 -5.61 10.50 0.92
N LYS A 389 -5.01 11.20 -0.04
CA LYS A 389 -5.22 12.63 -0.26
C LYS A 389 -5.81 12.84 -1.64
N LEU A 390 -6.96 13.49 -1.67
CA LEU A 390 -7.65 13.91 -2.88
C LEU A 390 -7.34 15.38 -3.14
N VAL A 391 -6.68 15.69 -4.25
CA VAL A 391 -6.32 17.06 -4.62
C VAL A 391 -7.06 17.46 -5.87
N VAL A 392 -7.79 18.56 -5.83
CA VAL A 392 -8.44 19.15 -7.01
C VAL A 392 -7.36 19.75 -7.91
N ILE A 393 -7.33 19.32 -9.17
CA ILE A 393 -6.31 19.73 -10.15
C ILE A 393 -6.88 20.61 -11.28
N ARG A 394 -8.20 20.77 -11.34
CA ARG A 394 -8.89 21.76 -12.18
C ARG A 394 -10.27 22.08 -11.57
N PRO A 395 -10.88 23.24 -11.89
CA PRO A 395 -12.22 23.58 -11.42
C PRO A 395 -13.26 22.49 -11.73
N ILE A 396 -14.16 22.24 -10.78
CA ILE A 396 -15.25 21.25 -10.86
C ILE A 396 -16.58 22.00 -10.86
N ARG A 397 -17.44 21.75 -11.84
CA ARG A 397 -18.75 22.41 -11.93
C ARG A 397 -19.80 21.72 -11.03
N PRO A 398 -20.84 22.43 -10.58
CA PRO A 398 -22.00 21.77 -9.96
C PRO A 398 -22.55 20.66 -10.85
N GLY A 399 -22.72 19.45 -10.30
CA GLY A 399 -23.18 18.26 -11.02
C GLY A 399 -22.10 17.54 -11.85
N GLU A 400 -20.87 18.06 -11.92
CA GLU A 400 -19.76 17.34 -12.54
C GLU A 400 -19.27 16.21 -11.61
N GLN A 401 -19.07 15.02 -12.18
CA GLN A 401 -18.53 13.89 -11.44
C GLN A 401 -17.07 14.13 -11.04
N ILE A 402 -16.71 13.74 -9.82
CA ILE A 402 -15.32 13.74 -9.35
C ILE A 402 -14.64 12.46 -9.85
N CYS A 403 -13.62 12.61 -10.69
CA CYS A 403 -12.92 11.49 -11.33
C CYS A 403 -11.40 11.63 -11.22
N PHE A 404 -10.73 10.52 -10.91
CA PHE A 404 -9.27 10.39 -11.00
C PHE A 404 -8.89 9.41 -12.14
N SER A 405 -7.61 9.30 -12.46
CA SER A 405 -7.16 8.29 -13.44
C SER A 405 -6.71 7.00 -12.77
N TYR A 406 -7.17 5.86 -13.29
CA TYR A 406 -6.74 4.52 -12.88
C TYR A 406 -5.45 4.08 -13.60
N GLY A 407 -4.97 4.89 -14.56
CA GLY A 407 -3.81 4.57 -15.38
C GLY A 407 -3.51 5.70 -16.36
N PHE A 408 -4.06 5.61 -17.57
CA PHE A 408 -3.78 6.57 -18.65
C PHE A 408 -4.31 7.98 -18.34
N ILE A 409 -3.49 9.00 -18.63
CA ILE A 409 -3.81 10.43 -18.45
C ILE A 409 -3.37 11.17 -19.71
N TRP A 410 -4.26 11.92 -20.35
CA TRP A 410 -3.98 12.49 -21.69
C TRP A 410 -2.77 13.45 -21.75
N TRP A 411 -2.41 14.06 -20.61
CA TRP A 411 -1.33 15.04 -20.52
C TRP A 411 -0.01 14.47 -20.00
N ASP A 412 0.03 13.21 -19.58
CA ASP A 412 1.26 12.58 -19.11
C ASP A 412 1.98 11.88 -20.27
N PRO A 413 3.12 12.39 -20.75
CA PRO A 413 3.87 11.79 -21.85
C PRO A 413 4.48 10.42 -21.50
N GLN A 414 4.55 10.06 -20.22
CA GLN A 414 5.01 8.73 -19.76
C GLN A 414 3.84 7.75 -19.60
N SER A 415 2.59 8.21 -19.68
CA SER A 415 1.43 7.34 -19.59
C SER A 415 1.32 6.48 -20.85
N ASN A 416 1.44 5.17 -20.68
CA ASN A 416 1.39 4.23 -21.79
C ASN A 416 -0.09 4.00 -22.20
N PRO A 417 -0.49 4.27 -23.45
CA PRO A 417 -1.84 4.01 -23.96
C PRO A 417 -2.27 2.53 -23.82
N LEU A 418 -1.33 1.57 -23.77
CA LEU A 418 -1.64 0.16 -23.50
C LEU A 418 -2.21 -0.09 -22.09
N PHE A 419 -2.04 0.84 -21.13
CA PHE A 419 -2.77 0.76 -19.86
C PHE A 419 -4.27 1.03 -20.03
N GLN A 420 -4.67 1.71 -21.10
CA GLN A 420 -6.08 1.90 -21.48
C GLN A 420 -6.74 0.55 -21.81
N GLU A 421 -6.02 -0.36 -22.49
CA GLU A 421 -6.48 -1.74 -22.77
C GLU A 421 -6.60 -2.63 -21.51
N LYS A 422 -5.78 -2.37 -20.48
CA LYS A 422 -5.86 -3.14 -19.21
C LYS A 422 -7.03 -2.70 -18.31
N ILE A 423 -7.42 -1.43 -18.39
CA ILE A 423 -8.62 -0.90 -17.71
C ILE A 423 -9.90 -1.35 -18.47
N SER A 424 -9.84 -1.42 -19.80
CA SER A 424 -10.97 -1.84 -20.64
C SER A 424 -11.46 -3.27 -20.40
N GLY A 425 -10.70 -4.10 -19.68
CA GLY A 425 -11.15 -5.43 -19.28
C GLY A 425 -12.30 -5.44 -18.26
N VAL A 426 -12.54 -4.37 -17.49
CA VAL A 426 -13.63 -4.33 -16.49
C VAL A 426 -14.78 -3.44 -16.94
N PHE A 427 -14.48 -2.32 -17.60
CA PHE A 427 -15.47 -1.40 -18.12
C PHE A 427 -14.93 -0.65 -19.34
N GLU A 428 -15.82 -0.25 -20.24
CA GLU A 428 -15.48 0.62 -21.36
C GLU A 428 -15.46 2.08 -20.89
N CYS A 429 -14.30 2.75 -20.98
CA CYS A 429 -14.18 4.15 -20.62
C CYS A 429 -14.85 5.06 -21.67
N LYS A 430 -15.95 5.74 -21.29
CA LYS A 430 -16.69 6.68 -22.15
C LYS A 430 -16.42 8.15 -21.81
N CYS A 431 -15.23 8.45 -21.27
CA CYS A 431 -14.83 9.82 -20.96
C CYS A 431 -14.57 10.65 -22.24
N VAL A 432 -14.38 11.96 -22.07
CA VAL A 432 -14.17 12.92 -23.18
C VAL A 432 -12.93 12.63 -24.05
N VAL A 433 -11.99 11.82 -23.58
CA VAL A 433 -10.77 11.43 -24.33
C VAL A 433 -10.96 10.13 -25.11
N CYS A 434 -11.83 9.24 -24.63
CA CYS A 434 -11.96 7.87 -25.11
C CYS A 434 -13.14 7.69 -26.06
N ASP A 435 -14.29 8.31 -25.74
CA ASP A 435 -15.47 8.25 -26.59
C ASP A 435 -15.22 9.01 -27.90
N PRO A 436 -15.34 8.39 -29.09
CA PRO A 436 -14.97 9.03 -30.35
C PRO A 436 -15.69 10.35 -30.63
N ILE A 437 -16.99 10.44 -30.29
CA ILE A 437 -17.80 11.64 -30.53
C ILE A 437 -17.38 12.74 -29.55
N LYS A 438 -17.33 12.43 -28.25
CA LYS A 438 -16.91 13.40 -27.23
C LYS A 438 -15.47 13.85 -27.45
N LYS A 439 -14.60 12.99 -27.96
CA LYS A 439 -13.21 13.30 -28.27
C LYS A 439 -13.09 14.34 -29.37
N LEU A 440 -13.92 14.28 -30.41
CA LEU A 440 -13.94 15.31 -31.45
C LEU A 440 -14.33 16.67 -30.85
N GLU A 441 -15.39 16.71 -30.05
CA GLU A 441 -15.81 17.96 -29.38
C GLU A 441 -14.74 18.48 -28.41
N TRP A 442 -14.14 17.60 -27.62
CA TRP A 442 -13.09 17.91 -26.66
C TRP A 442 -11.82 18.41 -27.36
N GLN A 443 -11.45 17.80 -28.49
CA GLN A 443 -10.34 18.26 -29.33
C GLN A 443 -10.66 19.58 -30.05
N ALA A 444 -11.91 19.81 -30.46
CA ALA A 444 -12.35 21.08 -31.03
C ALA A 444 -12.32 22.21 -30.00
N ARG A 445 -12.57 21.87 -28.72
CA ARG A 445 -12.39 22.76 -27.57
C ARG A 445 -10.93 22.99 -27.20
N LYS A 446 -9.94 22.38 -27.87
CA LYS A 446 -8.50 22.61 -27.62
C LYS A 446 -8.26 24.09 -27.44
N GLY A 447 -8.07 24.47 -26.18
CA GLY A 447 -8.00 25.85 -25.78
C GLY A 447 -7.01 26.60 -26.64
N ARG A 448 -7.48 27.62 -27.38
CA ARG A 448 -6.58 28.63 -27.90
C ARG A 448 -6.33 29.57 -26.73
N PHE A 449 -5.11 29.58 -26.22
CA PHE A 449 -4.72 30.58 -25.23
C PHE A 449 -5.10 31.97 -25.76
N ASN A 450 -6.02 32.64 -25.07
CA ASN A 450 -6.30 34.04 -25.33
C ASN A 450 -5.05 34.87 -25.00
N ALA A 451 -5.04 36.16 -25.36
CA ALA A 451 -3.86 37.00 -25.15
C ALA A 451 -3.40 37.04 -23.68
N GLU A 452 -4.34 36.98 -22.74
CA GLU A 452 -4.07 36.93 -21.31
C GLU A 452 -3.38 35.61 -20.90
N ALA A 453 -3.94 34.48 -21.27
CA ALA A 453 -3.39 33.17 -20.95
C ALA A 453 -2.02 32.94 -21.61
N LYS A 454 -1.76 33.51 -22.80
CA LYS A 454 -0.42 33.51 -23.41
C LYS A 454 0.61 34.28 -22.56
N ARG A 455 0.24 35.47 -22.05
CA ARG A 455 1.12 36.25 -21.15
C ARG A 455 1.36 35.53 -19.82
N ALA A 456 0.32 34.91 -19.28
CA ALA A 456 0.42 34.12 -18.06
C ALA A 456 1.32 32.90 -18.27
N LEU A 457 1.19 32.20 -19.40
CA LEU A 457 2.04 31.06 -19.77
C LEU A 457 3.52 31.48 -19.90
N ALA A 458 3.80 32.61 -20.55
CA ALA A 458 5.17 33.15 -20.62
C ALA A 458 5.74 33.45 -19.22
N THR A 459 4.90 33.90 -18.29
CA THR A 459 5.29 34.08 -16.88
C THR A 459 5.63 32.74 -16.22
N VAL A 460 4.80 31.71 -16.40
CA VAL A 460 5.07 30.36 -15.89
C VAL A 460 6.42 29.86 -16.42
N ILE A 461 6.66 29.93 -17.73
CA ILE A 461 7.90 29.46 -18.38
C ILE A 461 9.14 30.19 -17.86
N ARG A 462 9.03 31.49 -17.57
CA ARG A 462 10.15 32.28 -17.06
C ARG A 462 10.44 32.02 -15.58
N THR A 463 9.40 31.85 -14.77
CA THR A 463 9.49 31.78 -13.31
C THR A 463 9.68 30.35 -12.80
N VAL A 464 8.99 29.38 -13.39
CA VAL A 464 8.96 28.00 -12.89
C VAL A 464 10.15 27.23 -13.45
N ARG A 465 10.96 26.68 -12.54
CA ARG A 465 12.12 25.84 -12.85
C ARG A 465 11.91 24.46 -12.22
N PRO A 466 11.82 23.38 -13.01
CA PRO A 466 11.68 22.03 -12.48
C PRO A 466 12.81 21.72 -11.49
N SER A 467 12.45 21.34 -10.27
CA SER A 467 13.36 20.99 -9.18
C SER A 467 12.82 19.81 -8.40
N ARG A 468 13.70 19.11 -7.68
CA ARG A 468 13.30 18.10 -6.68
C ARG A 468 12.79 18.73 -5.39
N LYS A 469 13.25 19.95 -5.06
CA LYS A 469 12.74 20.70 -3.91
C LYS A 469 11.62 21.61 -4.39
N VAL A 470 10.44 21.48 -3.80
CA VAL A 470 9.28 22.28 -4.18
C VAL A 470 9.46 23.71 -3.67
N ASP A 471 9.32 24.67 -4.59
CA ASP A 471 9.27 26.10 -4.27
C ASP A 471 7.79 26.51 -4.20
N LEU A 472 7.33 26.89 -3.00
CA LEU A 472 5.93 27.25 -2.75
C LEU A 472 5.48 28.49 -3.54
N VAL A 473 6.40 29.42 -3.84
CA VAL A 473 6.10 30.60 -4.66
C VAL A 473 5.84 30.17 -6.10
N GLN A 474 6.72 29.33 -6.64
CA GLN A 474 6.56 28.78 -8.00
C GLN A 474 5.33 27.88 -8.11
N LEU A 475 5.02 27.09 -7.07
CA LEU A 475 3.80 26.29 -7.03
C LEU A 475 2.55 27.18 -7.08
N LYS A 476 2.55 28.30 -6.34
CA LYS A 476 1.42 29.23 -6.37
C LYS A 476 1.23 29.88 -7.74
N VAL A 477 2.32 30.08 -8.49
CA VAL A 477 2.26 30.53 -9.89
C VAL A 477 1.55 29.49 -10.78
N LEU A 478 1.84 28.20 -10.58
CA LEU A 478 1.14 27.11 -11.29
C LEU A 478 -0.34 27.04 -10.91
N GLU A 479 -0.67 27.06 -9.61
CA GLU A 479 -2.05 27.06 -9.10
C GLU A 479 -2.87 28.21 -9.71
N ASN A 480 -2.37 29.44 -9.60
CA ASN A 480 -3.06 30.62 -10.10
C ASN A 480 -3.30 30.55 -11.61
N PHE A 481 -2.34 30.00 -12.37
CA PHE A 481 -2.50 29.80 -13.80
C PHE A 481 -3.61 28.78 -14.10
N ILE A 482 -3.62 27.64 -13.39
CA ILE A 482 -4.64 26.60 -13.53
C ILE A 482 -6.02 27.15 -13.17
N GLU A 483 -6.17 27.77 -12.00
CA GLU A 483 -7.44 28.33 -11.51
C GLU A 483 -8.05 29.34 -12.49
N ARG A 484 -7.24 30.25 -13.05
CA ARG A 484 -7.73 31.33 -13.91
C ARG A 484 -7.93 30.92 -15.37
N HIS A 485 -7.12 29.97 -15.87
CA HIS A 485 -7.05 29.71 -17.31
C HIS A 485 -7.50 28.30 -17.72
N ALA A 486 -7.78 27.38 -16.78
CA ALA A 486 -8.26 26.04 -17.13
C ALA A 486 -9.46 26.05 -18.09
N ALA A 487 -10.44 26.95 -17.86
CA ALA A 487 -11.65 27.02 -18.69
C ALA A 487 -11.39 27.34 -20.17
N VAL A 488 -10.31 28.06 -20.49
CA VAL A 488 -9.96 28.49 -21.86
C VAL A 488 -8.76 27.75 -22.43
N ALA A 489 -7.90 27.20 -21.58
CA ALA A 489 -6.66 26.54 -21.96
C ALA A 489 -6.82 25.02 -22.05
N HIS A 490 -7.73 24.41 -21.29
CA HIS A 490 -7.98 22.97 -21.36
C HIS A 490 -8.70 22.60 -22.66
N PRO A 491 -8.33 21.53 -23.39
CA PRO A 491 -7.22 20.58 -23.18
C PRO A 491 -6.00 20.84 -24.10
N ASN A 492 -5.37 22.01 -23.99
CA ASN A 492 -4.16 22.34 -24.74
C ASN A 492 -2.94 21.54 -24.23
N LYS A 493 -2.01 21.18 -25.13
CA LYS A 493 -0.80 20.42 -24.80
C LYS A 493 0.09 21.14 -23.77
N ASP A 494 0.28 22.46 -23.90
CA ASP A 494 1.11 23.22 -22.96
C ASP A 494 0.43 23.34 -21.59
N PHE A 495 -0.91 23.43 -21.57
CA PHE A 495 -1.68 23.35 -20.34
C PHE A 495 -1.51 21.97 -19.67
N GLY A 496 -1.52 20.89 -20.47
CA GLY A 496 -1.23 19.54 -20.00
C GLY A 496 0.16 19.40 -19.36
N LEU A 497 1.19 20.03 -19.92
CA LEU A 497 2.53 20.05 -19.32
C LEU A 497 2.55 20.78 -17.97
N ILE A 498 1.79 21.87 -17.84
CA ILE A 498 1.61 22.59 -16.58
C ILE A 498 0.90 21.71 -15.54
N LEU A 499 -0.17 21.02 -15.93
CA LEU A 499 -0.85 20.05 -15.06
C LEU A 499 0.09 18.93 -14.61
N SER A 500 0.88 18.36 -15.53
CA SER A 500 1.87 17.30 -15.20
C SER A 500 2.86 17.79 -14.14
N LEU A 501 3.43 18.98 -14.31
CA LEU A 501 4.37 19.57 -13.36
C LEU A 501 3.70 19.88 -12.01
N TYR A 502 2.50 20.47 -12.03
CA TYR A 502 1.72 20.78 -10.84
C TYR A 502 1.41 19.51 -10.03
N CYS A 503 0.84 18.49 -10.66
CA CYS A 503 0.54 17.21 -10.04
C CYS A 503 1.76 16.54 -9.40
N ARG A 504 2.92 16.62 -10.09
CA ARG A 504 4.20 16.10 -9.58
C ARG A 504 4.68 16.87 -8.35
N TRP A 505 4.58 18.19 -8.34
CA TRP A 505 5.00 19.01 -7.20
C TRP A 505 4.07 18.88 -6.00
N ILE A 506 2.77 18.77 -6.23
CA ILE A 506 1.81 18.39 -5.19
C ILE A 506 2.22 17.06 -4.57
N TYR A 507 2.51 16.03 -5.38
CA TYR A 507 2.97 14.74 -4.85
C TYR A 507 4.21 14.87 -3.96
N LEU A 508 5.24 15.60 -4.42
CA LEU A 508 6.46 15.86 -3.64
C LEU A 508 6.18 16.60 -2.33
N LEU A 509 5.28 17.57 -2.32
CA LEU A 509 4.87 18.26 -1.08
C LEU A 509 4.18 17.32 -0.10
N LEU A 510 3.33 16.44 -0.60
CA LEU A 510 2.64 15.48 0.25
C LEU A 510 3.62 14.43 0.82
N GLU A 511 4.63 14.01 0.05
CA GLU A 511 5.73 13.16 0.57
C GLU A 511 6.51 13.87 1.67
N ASP A 512 6.81 15.15 1.46
CA ASP A 512 7.51 16.01 2.41
C ASP A 512 6.73 16.22 3.72
N GLU A 513 5.41 16.39 3.63
CA GLU A 513 4.49 16.51 4.77
C GLU A 513 4.37 15.18 5.52
N ASP A 514 4.22 14.07 4.78
CA ASP A 514 4.17 12.72 5.35
C ASP A 514 5.46 12.39 6.12
N GLU A 515 6.62 12.70 5.55
CA GLU A 515 7.90 12.53 6.25
C GLU A 515 7.97 13.37 7.52
N ALA A 516 7.54 14.64 7.48
CA ALA A 516 7.51 15.51 8.65
C ALA A 516 6.59 14.96 9.75
N LEU A 517 5.40 14.46 9.39
CA LEU A 517 4.45 13.87 10.32
C LEU A 517 5.02 12.60 10.98
N ARG A 518 5.68 11.74 10.19
CA ARG A 518 6.34 10.52 10.69
C ARG A 518 7.45 10.86 11.68
N ARG A 519 8.28 11.85 11.37
CA ARG A 519 9.31 12.38 12.29
C ARG A 519 8.72 12.93 13.58
N ALA A 520 7.66 13.74 13.48
CA ALA A 520 6.99 14.32 14.65
C ALA A 520 6.46 13.23 15.61
N LYS A 521 5.90 12.14 15.07
CA LYS A 521 5.44 11.00 15.89
C LYS A 521 6.58 10.28 16.60
N ILE A 522 7.74 10.14 15.96
CA ILE A 522 8.92 9.55 16.58
C ILE A 522 9.41 10.43 17.73
N VAL A 523 9.48 11.74 17.51
CA VAL A 523 9.87 12.71 18.54
C VAL A 523 8.90 12.68 19.73
N ALA A 524 7.59 12.66 19.46
CA ALA A 524 6.59 12.54 20.51
C ALA A 524 6.79 11.28 21.35
N ARG A 525 6.99 10.11 20.71
CA ARG A 525 7.28 8.85 21.42
C ARG A 525 8.55 8.92 22.27
N LEU A 526 9.63 9.47 21.73
CA LEU A 526 10.89 9.64 22.45
C LEU A 526 10.75 10.55 23.69
N ARG A 527 9.80 11.48 23.66
CA ARG A 527 9.45 12.37 24.78
C ARG A 527 8.39 11.80 25.71
N GLY A 528 7.92 10.58 25.48
CA GLY A 528 6.81 9.98 26.24
C GLY A 528 5.46 10.69 26.02
N GLN A 529 5.32 11.44 24.93
CA GLN A 529 4.10 12.17 24.56
C GLN A 529 3.17 11.31 23.72
N SER A 530 1.87 11.60 23.78
CA SER A 530 0.86 10.93 22.95
C SER A 530 1.09 11.25 21.46
N THR A 531 1.09 10.22 20.62
CA THR A 531 1.12 10.43 19.16
C THR A 531 -0.24 10.82 18.59
N ALA A 532 -1.33 10.68 19.36
CA ALA A 532 -2.67 11.07 18.93
C ALA A 532 -2.84 12.58 18.84
N GLU A 533 -2.03 13.35 19.58
CA GLU A 533 -1.99 14.83 19.49
C GLU A 533 -1.22 15.32 18.23
N VAL A 534 -0.51 14.40 17.56
CA VAL A 534 0.29 14.69 16.36
C VAL A 534 -0.50 14.39 15.07
N ASP A 535 -1.37 13.38 15.08
CA ASP A 535 -2.36 13.10 14.03
C ASP A 535 -3.36 14.28 13.93
#